data_AF-A0A6G8ICK2-F1
#
_entry.id   AF-A0A6G8ICK2-F1
#
_cell.length_a   1.000
_cell.length_b   1.000
_cell.length_c   1.000
_cell.angle_alpha   90.00
_cell.angle_beta   90.00
_cell.angle_gamma   90.00
#
_symmetry.space_group_name_H-M   'P 1'
#
loop_
_entity.id
_entity.type
_entity.pdbx_description
1 polymer ?
#
loop_
_entity_poly.entity_id
_entity_poly.type
_entity_poly.pdbx_seq_one_letter_code
_entity_poly.pdbx_strand_id
1 'polypeptide(L)'
;MIDREKLFAEHQSNPQVSIADHVSQRVAEVGRRVKSRKKIYLDTRYWVFLRDAWLGKPKRAEHLQLLEQMQAGVRASQLVCPVSDVAFMELSSQTDDATRMATGQVFDALSFGVALQTEQIRGRQELEEFLRTPDVEDARGALIEKSWTKGCFIFGPQLPVTKSLSREDNRVLQKCLVDELWEMPFSELMKTSSSHLNTSLKFEETAARLNSEMRKYQSEIRSFEQAFVAEVAGSLDVYADDALTVALQIFAERGHQRDSLSGEEVLHLRSTLRTLLVNAFRLAPLKMAKRMPTFFIHSMSHAGIRIDAQRKFTGNFLRDLHHGTAGVGYHDLMLTENPLRVLLTSGKLALDKTFGCPVVSDEVEALRQLGRLLGQQESDVVPLKK
;
A
#
# COMPACT_ATOMS: atom_id res chain seq x y z
N MET A 1 -17.18 -1.86 -24.64
CA MET A 1 -17.95 -2.94 -23.98
C MET A 1 -17.25 -4.24 -24.30
N ILE A 2 -16.85 -5.02 -23.29
CA ILE A 2 -16.13 -6.28 -23.49
C ILE A 2 -17.09 -7.30 -24.09
N ASP A 3 -16.66 -7.98 -25.15
CA ASP A 3 -17.39 -9.12 -25.72
C ASP A 3 -17.22 -10.32 -24.77
N ARG A 4 -18.25 -10.56 -23.95
CA ARG A 4 -18.22 -11.60 -22.90
C ARG A 4 -18.17 -13.01 -23.48
N GLU A 5 -18.78 -13.25 -24.63
CA GLU A 5 -18.77 -14.57 -25.28
C GLU A 5 -17.37 -14.89 -25.81
N LYS A 6 -16.74 -13.90 -26.46
CA LYS A 6 -15.35 -14.03 -26.91
C LYS A 6 -14.39 -14.25 -25.75
N LEU A 7 -14.52 -13.47 -24.67
CA LEU A 7 -13.66 -13.58 -23.50
C LEU A 7 -13.79 -14.96 -22.82
N PHE A 8 -15.01 -15.47 -22.73
CA PHE A 8 -15.26 -16.80 -22.19
C PHE A 8 -14.60 -17.89 -23.04
N ALA A 9 -14.75 -17.83 -24.36
CA ALA A 9 -14.13 -18.77 -25.29
C ALA A 9 -12.58 -18.70 -25.24
N GLU A 10 -12.00 -17.50 -25.14
CA GLU A 10 -10.56 -17.29 -24.97
C GLU A 10 -10.06 -17.97 -23.70
N HIS A 11 -10.74 -17.78 -22.57
CA HIS A 11 -10.34 -18.38 -21.29
C HIS A 11 -10.54 -19.89 -21.24
N GLN A 12 -11.55 -20.41 -21.93
CA GLN A 12 -11.80 -21.84 -22.08
C GLN A 12 -10.71 -22.51 -22.95
N SER A 13 -10.20 -21.81 -23.97
CA SER A 13 -9.09 -22.29 -24.80
C SER A 13 -7.72 -22.28 -24.08
N ASN A 14 -7.64 -21.68 -22.89
CA ASN A 14 -6.40 -21.57 -22.09
C ASN A 14 -6.60 -22.11 -20.65
N PRO A 15 -6.92 -23.41 -20.48
CA PRO A 15 -7.22 -23.99 -19.17
C PRO A 15 -5.99 -24.08 -18.24
N GLN A 16 -4.78 -24.09 -18.82
CA GLN A 16 -3.50 -24.18 -18.12
C GLN A 16 -3.16 -22.94 -17.30
N VAL A 17 -3.70 -21.77 -17.66
CA VAL A 17 -3.45 -20.52 -16.93
C VAL A 17 -4.30 -20.53 -15.67
N SER A 18 -3.64 -20.58 -14.51
CA SER A 18 -4.33 -20.50 -13.22
C SER A 18 -4.91 -19.11 -12.99
N ILE A 19 -5.90 -19.00 -12.09
CA ILE A 19 -6.46 -17.70 -11.72
C ILE A 19 -5.41 -16.79 -11.06
N ALA A 20 -4.49 -17.37 -10.28
CA ALA A 20 -3.41 -16.63 -9.63
C ALA A 20 -2.43 -16.06 -10.67
N ASP A 21 -2.09 -16.84 -11.70
CA ASP A 21 -1.23 -16.37 -12.80
C ASP A 21 -1.92 -15.27 -13.59
N HIS A 22 -3.21 -15.42 -13.89
CA HIS A 22 -4.01 -14.41 -14.60
C HIS A 22 -4.02 -13.07 -13.85
N VAL A 23 -4.31 -13.09 -12.54
CA VAL A 23 -4.26 -11.88 -11.69
C VAL A 23 -2.84 -11.30 -11.63
N SER A 24 -1.82 -12.15 -11.51
CA SER A 24 -0.42 -11.71 -11.46
C SER A 24 0.02 -11.03 -12.77
N GLN A 25 -0.43 -11.54 -13.93
CA GLN A 25 -0.21 -10.91 -15.24
C GLN A 25 -0.87 -9.53 -15.31
N ARG A 26 -2.12 -9.41 -14.86
CA ARG A 26 -2.86 -8.14 -14.78
C ARG A 26 -2.18 -7.12 -13.87
N VAL A 27 -1.70 -7.55 -12.70
CA VAL A 27 -0.90 -6.71 -11.79
C VAL A 27 0.37 -6.22 -12.48
N ALA A 28 1.10 -7.12 -13.15
CA ALA A 28 2.34 -6.75 -13.85
C ALA A 28 2.08 -5.75 -15.00
N GLU A 29 0.95 -5.88 -15.71
CA GLU A 29 0.53 -4.89 -16.73
C GLU A 29 0.32 -3.50 -16.14
N VAL A 30 -0.36 -3.40 -14.99
CA VAL A 30 -0.54 -2.13 -14.28
C VAL A 30 0.80 -1.59 -13.81
N GLY A 31 1.65 -2.45 -13.22
CA GLY A 31 2.98 -2.06 -12.74
C GLY A 31 3.84 -1.42 -13.83
N ARG A 32 3.88 -2.03 -15.02
CA ARG A 32 4.60 -1.47 -16.18
C ARG A 32 4.07 -0.09 -16.59
N ARG A 33 2.75 0.11 -16.55
CA ARG A 33 2.11 1.40 -16.88
C ARG A 33 2.40 2.49 -15.85
N VAL A 34 2.54 2.12 -14.58
CA VAL A 34 2.83 3.03 -13.46
C VAL A 34 4.31 3.37 -13.38
N LYS A 35 5.20 2.44 -13.72
CA LYS A 35 6.67 2.57 -13.58
C LYS A 35 7.25 3.84 -14.19
N SER A 36 6.76 4.28 -15.35
CA SER A 36 7.27 5.46 -16.06
C SER A 36 6.74 6.80 -15.53
N ARG A 37 5.80 6.78 -14.58
CA ARG A 37 5.13 7.96 -14.04
C ARG A 37 5.69 8.31 -12.66
N LYS A 38 5.57 9.57 -12.28
CA LYS A 38 5.72 9.98 -10.88
C LYS A 38 4.50 9.53 -10.09
N LYS A 39 4.71 8.85 -8.96
CA LYS A 39 3.65 8.34 -8.10
C LYS A 39 3.50 9.32 -6.94
N ILE A 40 2.33 9.92 -6.81
CA ILE A 40 2.06 10.91 -5.75
C ILE A 40 1.07 10.28 -4.77
N TYR A 41 1.49 10.11 -3.52
CA TYR A 41 0.59 9.66 -2.47
C TYR A 41 -0.21 10.81 -1.91
N LEU A 42 -1.52 10.61 -1.79
CA LEU A 42 -2.43 11.55 -1.16
C LEU A 42 -3.08 10.85 0.03
N ASP A 43 -2.92 11.43 1.22
CA ASP A 43 -3.71 11.05 2.39
C ASP A 43 -5.18 11.45 2.23
N THR A 44 -5.99 11.08 3.22
CA THR A 44 -7.42 11.42 3.27
C THR A 44 -7.66 12.94 3.21
N ARG A 45 -6.83 13.75 3.87
CA ARG A 45 -6.97 15.22 3.89
C ARG A 45 -6.81 15.82 2.50
N TYR A 46 -5.79 15.43 1.75
CA TYR A 46 -5.53 15.96 0.41
C TYR A 46 -6.59 15.49 -0.59
N TRP A 47 -7.06 14.24 -0.51
CA TRP A 47 -8.21 13.82 -1.31
C TRP A 47 -9.45 14.68 -1.05
N VAL A 48 -9.73 15.01 0.21
CA VAL A 48 -10.83 15.93 0.59
C VAL A 48 -10.63 17.31 -0.03
N PHE A 49 -9.42 17.87 0.02
CA PHE A 49 -9.11 19.17 -0.58
C PHE A 49 -9.36 19.20 -2.09
N LEU A 50 -8.92 18.17 -2.80
CA LEU A 50 -9.09 18.06 -4.25
C LEU A 50 -10.55 17.82 -4.63
N ARG A 51 -11.30 17.04 -3.85
CA ARG A 51 -12.75 16.86 -4.02
C ARG A 51 -13.51 18.16 -3.81
N ASP A 52 -13.21 18.89 -2.75
CA ASP A 52 -13.88 20.18 -2.48
C ASP A 52 -13.58 21.18 -3.62
N ALA A 53 -12.35 21.20 -4.15
CA ALA A 53 -12.00 21.97 -5.34
C ALA A 53 -12.76 21.50 -6.61
N TRP A 54 -12.87 20.19 -6.82
CA TRP A 54 -13.64 19.59 -7.93
C TRP A 54 -15.11 20.01 -7.90
N LEU A 55 -15.69 20.12 -6.71
CA LEU A 55 -17.07 20.60 -6.50
C LEU A 55 -17.21 22.13 -6.59
N GLY A 56 -16.16 22.86 -6.96
CA GLY A 56 -16.16 24.33 -7.04
C GLY A 56 -16.19 25.03 -5.69
N LYS A 57 -15.79 24.33 -4.61
CA LYS A 57 -15.77 24.85 -3.23
C LYS A 57 -14.38 24.73 -2.58
N PRO A 58 -13.29 25.17 -3.24
CA PRO A 58 -11.96 25.09 -2.64
C PRO A 58 -11.87 25.96 -1.38
N LYS A 59 -11.30 25.43 -0.30
CA LYS A 59 -11.03 26.22 0.92
C LYS A 59 -9.91 27.24 0.74
N ARG A 60 -8.96 26.95 -0.16
CA ARG A 60 -7.85 27.83 -0.52
C ARG A 60 -7.58 27.72 -2.02
N ALA A 61 -6.98 28.76 -2.61
CA ALA A 61 -6.67 28.79 -4.04
C ALA A 61 -5.73 27.64 -4.47
N GLU A 62 -4.82 27.24 -3.58
CA GLU A 62 -3.85 26.18 -3.80
C GLU A 62 -4.53 24.82 -4.06
N HIS A 63 -5.74 24.58 -3.52
CA HIS A 63 -6.44 23.32 -3.74
C HIS A 63 -6.89 23.17 -5.19
N LEU A 64 -7.36 24.27 -5.79
CA LEU A 64 -7.74 24.30 -7.21
C LEU A 64 -6.50 24.17 -8.10
N GLN A 65 -5.42 24.88 -7.77
CA GLN A 65 -4.16 24.79 -8.50
C GLN A 65 -3.58 23.37 -8.45
N LEU A 66 -3.60 22.71 -7.29
CA LEU A 66 -3.15 21.32 -7.14
C LEU A 66 -3.99 20.39 -8.01
N LEU A 67 -5.32 20.53 -7.98
CA LEU A 67 -6.22 19.72 -8.80
C LEU A 67 -5.90 19.88 -10.30
N GLU A 68 -5.80 21.12 -10.78
CA GLU A 68 -5.53 21.42 -12.19
C GLU A 68 -4.16 20.89 -12.64
N GLN A 69 -3.11 21.11 -11.84
CA GLN A 69 -1.76 20.63 -12.13
C GLN A 69 -1.69 19.09 -12.12
N MET A 70 -2.31 18.44 -11.12
CA MET A 70 -2.33 16.98 -11.06
C MET A 70 -3.09 16.40 -12.25
N GLN A 71 -4.27 16.93 -12.58
CA GLN A 71 -5.02 16.48 -13.76
C GLN A 71 -4.23 16.68 -15.05
N ALA A 72 -3.53 17.81 -15.21
CA ALA A 72 -2.68 18.05 -16.38
C ALA A 72 -1.54 17.03 -16.46
N GLY A 73 -0.82 16.79 -15.36
CA GLY A 73 0.26 15.80 -15.29
C GLY A 73 -0.23 14.37 -15.53
N VAL A 74 -1.43 14.02 -15.05
CA VAL A 74 -2.08 12.73 -15.27
C VAL A 74 -2.44 12.56 -16.76
N ARG A 75 -3.10 13.55 -17.38
CA ARG A 75 -3.41 13.55 -18.83
C ARG A 75 -2.15 13.46 -19.70
N ALA A 76 -1.08 14.15 -19.29
CA ALA A 76 0.22 14.09 -19.96
C ALA A 76 1.01 12.81 -19.67
N SER A 77 0.45 11.87 -18.89
CA SER A 77 1.13 10.63 -18.46
C SER A 77 2.44 10.83 -17.72
N GLN A 78 2.61 11.98 -17.06
CA GLN A 78 3.80 12.30 -16.26
C GLN A 78 3.66 11.83 -14.81
N LEU A 79 2.43 11.79 -14.28
CA LEU A 79 2.17 11.34 -12.92
C LEU A 79 0.92 10.46 -12.81
N VAL A 80 0.78 9.82 -11.65
CA VAL A 80 -0.41 9.12 -11.20
C VAL A 80 -0.55 9.30 -9.69
N CYS A 81 -1.78 9.38 -9.19
CA CYS A 81 -2.09 9.40 -7.76
C CYS A 81 -2.83 8.10 -7.38
N PRO A 82 -2.12 6.98 -7.11
CA PRO A 82 -2.76 5.72 -6.75
C PRO A 82 -3.59 5.84 -5.47
N VAL A 83 -4.74 5.18 -5.43
CA VAL A 83 -5.58 5.12 -4.22
C VAL A 83 -5.10 3.99 -3.32
N SER A 84 -4.83 4.26 -2.04
CA SER A 84 -4.59 3.21 -1.04
C SER A 84 -5.89 2.70 -0.42
N ASP A 85 -5.86 1.46 0.06
CA ASP A 85 -6.92 0.83 0.85
C ASP A 85 -7.40 1.70 2.02
N VAL A 86 -6.47 2.27 2.79
CA VAL A 86 -6.80 3.14 3.94
C VAL A 86 -7.59 4.39 3.52
N ALA A 87 -7.10 5.12 2.51
CA ALA A 87 -7.80 6.30 1.98
C ALA A 87 -9.17 5.94 1.40
N PHE A 88 -9.27 4.81 0.67
CA PHE A 88 -10.53 4.33 0.14
C PHE A 88 -11.52 4.01 1.27
N MET A 89 -11.10 3.29 2.33
CA MET A 89 -11.96 2.97 3.47
C MET A 89 -12.49 4.22 4.18
N GLU A 90 -11.64 5.22 4.43
CA GLU A 90 -12.07 6.46 5.09
C GLU A 90 -13.07 7.24 4.24
N LEU A 91 -12.76 7.39 2.95
CA LEU A 91 -13.56 8.25 2.08
C LEU A 91 -14.83 7.56 1.59
N SER A 92 -14.85 6.23 1.48
CA SER A 92 -16.05 5.46 1.16
C SER A 92 -17.04 5.39 2.32
N SER A 93 -16.57 5.57 3.57
CA SER A 93 -17.43 5.59 4.77
C SER A 93 -18.28 6.87 4.93
N GLN A 94 -18.12 7.85 4.04
CA GLN A 94 -18.88 9.11 4.07
C GLN A 94 -20.37 8.88 3.78
N THR A 95 -21.23 9.47 4.62
CA THR A 95 -22.69 9.34 4.52
C THR A 95 -23.31 10.20 3.43
N ASP A 96 -22.69 11.32 3.05
CA ASP A 96 -23.19 12.18 1.99
C ASP A 96 -22.88 11.61 0.60
N ASP A 97 -23.93 11.19 -0.11
CA ASP A 97 -23.82 10.52 -1.41
C ASP A 97 -23.17 11.42 -2.48
N ALA A 98 -23.50 12.71 -2.51
CA ALA A 98 -22.94 13.64 -3.48
C ALA A 98 -21.43 13.78 -3.32
N THR A 99 -20.97 13.94 -2.08
CA THR A 99 -19.56 14.02 -1.72
C THR A 99 -18.83 12.71 -1.97
N ARG A 100 -19.45 11.56 -1.64
CA ARG A 100 -18.87 10.23 -1.90
C ARG A 100 -18.70 9.97 -3.41
N MET A 101 -19.70 10.33 -4.21
CA MET A 101 -19.62 10.25 -5.67
C MET A 101 -18.54 11.16 -6.25
N ALA A 102 -18.45 12.41 -5.80
CA ALA A 102 -17.40 13.33 -6.22
C ALA A 102 -16.00 12.80 -5.86
N THR A 103 -15.86 12.14 -4.71
CA THR A 103 -14.60 11.47 -4.32
C THR A 103 -14.23 10.40 -5.35
N GLY A 104 -15.18 9.53 -5.72
CA GLY A 104 -14.96 8.51 -6.75
C GLY A 104 -14.53 9.10 -8.10
N GLN A 105 -15.13 10.21 -8.52
CA GLN A 105 -14.75 10.93 -9.75
C GLN A 105 -13.33 11.49 -9.68
N VAL A 106 -12.93 12.07 -8.54
CA VAL A 106 -11.56 12.55 -8.33
C VAL A 106 -10.55 11.40 -8.31
N PHE A 107 -10.90 10.27 -7.68
CA PHE A 107 -10.08 9.05 -7.76
C PHE A 107 -9.88 8.62 -9.20
N ASP A 108 -10.95 8.51 -9.99
CA ASP A 108 -10.85 8.12 -11.40
C ASP A 108 -9.97 9.09 -12.19
N ALA A 109 -10.17 10.39 -11.99
CA ALA A 109 -9.47 11.44 -12.72
C ALA A 109 -7.98 11.51 -12.40
N LEU A 110 -7.53 11.12 -11.20
CA LEU A 110 -6.13 11.26 -10.77
C LEU A 110 -5.36 9.93 -10.71
N SER A 111 -6.06 8.80 -10.52
CA SER A 111 -5.43 7.49 -10.35
C SER A 111 -5.40 6.63 -11.61
N PHE A 112 -6.20 6.94 -12.65
CA PHE A 112 -6.48 6.01 -13.76
C PHE A 112 -7.02 4.63 -13.30
N GLY A 113 -7.75 4.63 -12.18
CA GLY A 113 -8.25 3.42 -11.54
C GLY A 113 -7.15 2.57 -10.90
N VAL A 114 -5.91 3.07 -10.79
CA VAL A 114 -4.79 2.39 -10.14
C VAL A 114 -4.94 2.52 -8.62
N ALA A 115 -4.75 1.40 -7.94
CA ALA A 115 -4.68 1.32 -6.50
C ALA A 115 -3.32 0.76 -6.05
N LEU A 116 -2.94 1.07 -4.82
CA LEU A 116 -1.88 0.36 -4.12
C LEU A 116 -2.48 -0.92 -3.50
N GLN A 117 -1.79 -2.05 -3.66
CA GLN A 117 -2.17 -3.29 -2.96
C GLN A 117 -2.11 -3.09 -1.45
N THR A 118 -2.88 -3.85 -0.67
CA THR A 118 -2.91 -3.69 0.80
C THR A 118 -1.54 -3.95 1.45
N GLU A 119 -1.37 -3.45 2.66
CA GLU A 119 -0.15 -3.69 3.46
C GLU A 119 0.18 -5.18 3.59
N GLN A 120 -0.82 -6.04 3.75
CA GLN A 120 -0.62 -7.48 3.89
C GLN A 120 -0.09 -8.12 2.62
N ILE A 121 -0.61 -7.72 1.45
CA ILE A 121 -0.15 -8.27 0.17
C ILE A 121 1.27 -7.77 -0.11
N ARG A 122 1.56 -6.48 0.11
CA ARG A 122 2.91 -5.93 -0.06
C ARG A 122 3.91 -6.59 0.89
N GLY A 123 3.56 -6.80 2.16
CA GLY A 123 4.40 -7.51 3.12
C GLY A 123 4.74 -8.95 2.69
N ARG A 124 3.75 -9.69 2.17
CA ARG A 124 3.99 -11.03 1.61
C ARG A 124 4.92 -11.00 0.40
N GLN A 125 4.73 -10.05 -0.51
CA GLN A 125 5.59 -9.88 -1.69
C GLN A 125 7.02 -9.51 -1.30
N GLU A 126 7.20 -8.63 -0.31
CA GLU A 126 8.50 -8.27 0.24
C GLU A 126 9.25 -9.46 0.83
N LEU A 127 8.55 -10.32 1.58
CA LEU A 127 9.10 -11.57 2.09
C LEU A 127 9.49 -12.52 0.95
N GLU A 128 8.63 -12.62 -0.06
CA GLU A 128 8.89 -13.46 -1.22
C GLU A 128 10.13 -12.98 -2.00
N GLU A 129 10.21 -11.71 -2.35
CA GLU A 129 11.37 -11.14 -3.04
C GLU A 129 12.63 -11.18 -2.17
N PHE A 130 12.50 -11.03 -0.85
CA PHE A 130 13.64 -11.19 0.06
C PHE A 130 14.25 -12.60 -0.03
N LEU A 131 13.42 -13.63 -0.12
CA LEU A 131 13.87 -15.02 -0.19
C LEU A 131 14.30 -15.44 -1.60
N ARG A 132 13.69 -14.87 -2.64
CA ARG A 132 13.93 -15.27 -4.05
C ARG A 132 15.05 -14.49 -4.74
N THR A 133 15.19 -13.21 -4.46
CA THR A 133 15.98 -12.28 -5.29
C THR A 133 17.14 -11.70 -4.48
N PRO A 134 18.37 -12.23 -4.57
CA PRO A 134 19.49 -11.81 -3.73
C PRO A 134 19.91 -10.35 -3.94
N ASP A 135 19.83 -9.85 -5.18
CA ASP A 135 20.17 -8.47 -5.50
C ASP A 135 19.11 -7.50 -4.99
N VAL A 136 19.57 -6.41 -4.35
CA VAL A 136 18.69 -5.44 -3.67
C VAL A 136 17.94 -4.56 -4.66
N GLU A 137 18.60 -4.13 -5.74
CA GLU A 137 18.00 -3.19 -6.69
C GLU A 137 17.03 -3.91 -7.62
N ASP A 138 17.35 -5.14 -8.04
CA ASP A 138 16.42 -5.99 -8.79
C ASP A 138 15.16 -6.31 -7.97
N ALA A 139 15.34 -6.73 -6.71
CA ALA A 139 14.22 -6.97 -5.80
C ALA A 139 13.36 -5.71 -5.62
N ARG A 140 13.99 -4.55 -5.43
CA ARG A 140 13.29 -3.28 -5.27
C ARG A 140 12.49 -2.89 -6.52
N GLY A 141 13.08 -3.05 -7.71
CA GLY A 141 12.41 -2.80 -8.98
C GLY A 141 11.17 -3.69 -9.14
N ALA A 142 11.32 -4.99 -8.88
CA ALA A 142 10.23 -5.96 -8.94
C ALA A 142 9.12 -5.63 -7.93
N LEU A 143 9.47 -5.27 -6.69
CA LEU A 143 8.50 -4.90 -5.66
C LEU A 143 7.67 -3.68 -6.06
N ILE A 144 8.31 -2.63 -6.58
CA ILE A 144 7.59 -1.45 -7.05
C ILE A 144 6.59 -1.84 -8.15
N GLU A 145 6.97 -2.68 -9.11
CA GLU A 145 6.04 -3.11 -10.18
C GLU A 145 4.87 -3.95 -9.65
N LYS A 146 5.11 -4.81 -8.66
CA LYS A 146 4.09 -5.70 -8.07
C LYS A 146 3.16 -5.02 -7.05
N SER A 147 3.51 -3.82 -6.58
CA SER A 147 2.77 -3.10 -5.53
C SER A 147 1.41 -2.54 -5.98
N TRP A 148 1.11 -2.55 -7.27
CA TRP A 148 -0.07 -1.89 -7.83
C TRP A 148 -1.19 -2.88 -8.18
N THR A 149 -2.41 -2.38 -8.24
CA THR A 149 -3.60 -3.13 -8.65
C THR A 149 -4.66 -2.16 -9.19
N LYS A 150 -5.89 -2.61 -9.43
CA LYS A 150 -7.04 -1.78 -9.81
C LYS A 150 -8.03 -1.64 -8.66
N GLY A 151 -8.87 -0.60 -8.70
CA GLY A 151 -9.80 -0.24 -7.61
C GLY A 151 -10.64 -1.40 -7.06
N CYS A 152 -11.24 -2.24 -7.92
CA CYS A 152 -12.02 -3.41 -7.49
C CYS A 152 -11.22 -4.41 -6.64
N PHE A 153 -9.91 -4.45 -6.85
CA PHE A 153 -8.98 -5.41 -6.26
C PHE A 153 -8.13 -4.76 -5.17
N ILE A 154 -8.51 -3.56 -4.68
CA ILE A 154 -7.77 -2.83 -3.64
C ILE A 154 -7.63 -3.63 -2.35
N PHE A 155 -8.63 -4.47 -2.01
CA PHE A 155 -8.61 -5.39 -0.87
C PHE A 155 -8.18 -6.83 -1.25
N GLY A 156 -7.54 -6.99 -2.41
CA GLY A 156 -7.16 -8.28 -2.99
C GLY A 156 -8.29 -8.96 -3.77
N PRO A 157 -7.96 -10.02 -4.53
CA PRO A 157 -8.93 -10.75 -5.35
C PRO A 157 -9.88 -11.59 -4.50
N GLN A 158 -11.10 -11.10 -4.31
CA GLN A 158 -12.20 -11.82 -3.66
C GLN A 158 -13.08 -12.47 -4.73
N LEU A 159 -12.63 -13.61 -5.26
CA LEU A 159 -13.27 -14.27 -6.41
C LEU A 159 -14.21 -15.38 -5.94
N PRO A 160 -15.48 -15.40 -6.41
CA PRO A 160 -16.45 -16.41 -6.00
C PRO A 160 -16.06 -17.79 -6.52
N VAL A 161 -16.41 -18.82 -5.75
CA VAL A 161 -16.35 -20.24 -6.16
C VAL A 161 -17.70 -20.85 -5.84
N THR A 162 -18.27 -21.59 -6.78
CA THR A 162 -19.49 -22.38 -6.55
C THR A 162 -19.23 -23.87 -6.74
N LYS A 163 -19.85 -24.67 -5.86
CA LYS A 163 -19.79 -26.14 -5.94
C LYS A 163 -20.63 -26.70 -7.09
N SER A 164 -21.54 -25.90 -7.66
CA SER A 164 -22.39 -26.30 -8.78
C SER A 164 -21.65 -26.36 -10.12
N LEU A 165 -20.42 -25.83 -10.18
CA LEU A 165 -19.60 -25.80 -11.38
C LEU A 165 -18.34 -26.63 -11.18
N SER A 166 -17.79 -27.15 -12.28
CA SER A 166 -16.50 -27.83 -12.23
C SER A 166 -15.38 -26.85 -11.81
N ARG A 167 -14.23 -27.38 -11.41
CA ARG A 167 -13.06 -26.54 -11.08
C ARG A 167 -12.59 -25.73 -12.29
N GLU A 168 -12.74 -26.28 -13.49
CA GLU A 168 -12.39 -25.64 -14.76
C GLU A 168 -13.35 -24.51 -15.08
N ASP A 169 -14.66 -24.74 -15.00
CA ASP A 169 -15.68 -23.71 -15.24
C ASP A 169 -15.59 -22.56 -14.24
N ASN A 170 -15.38 -22.88 -12.95
CA ASN A 170 -15.11 -21.85 -11.94
C ASN A 170 -13.89 -21.01 -12.34
N ARG A 171 -12.81 -21.63 -12.79
CA ARG A 171 -11.59 -20.91 -13.21
C ARG A 171 -11.87 -19.99 -14.40
N VAL A 172 -12.58 -20.47 -15.42
CA VAL A 172 -12.94 -19.66 -16.60
C VAL A 172 -13.77 -18.45 -16.18
N LEU A 173 -14.84 -18.67 -15.41
CA LEU A 173 -15.69 -17.58 -14.93
C LEU A 173 -14.94 -16.58 -14.06
N GLN A 174 -14.06 -17.04 -13.18
CA GLN A 174 -13.23 -16.17 -12.36
C GLN A 174 -12.30 -15.29 -13.20
N LYS A 175 -11.65 -15.84 -14.25
CA LYS A 175 -10.82 -15.05 -15.16
C LYS A 175 -11.66 -14.01 -15.92
N CYS A 176 -12.85 -14.38 -16.39
CA CYS A 176 -13.78 -13.43 -17.02
C CYS A 176 -14.20 -12.31 -16.06
N LEU A 177 -14.53 -12.67 -14.81
CA LEU A 177 -14.90 -11.70 -13.78
C LEU A 177 -13.75 -10.75 -13.46
N VAL A 178 -12.52 -11.27 -13.39
CA VAL A 178 -11.32 -10.44 -13.21
C VAL A 178 -11.25 -9.38 -14.30
N ASP A 179 -11.34 -9.79 -15.56
CA ASP A 179 -11.23 -8.88 -16.70
C ASP A 179 -12.37 -7.86 -16.76
N GLU A 180 -13.59 -8.25 -16.39
CA GLU A 180 -14.73 -7.33 -16.32
C GLU A 180 -14.58 -6.30 -15.20
N LEU A 181 -14.17 -6.74 -14.01
CA LEU A 181 -13.98 -5.86 -12.85
C LEU A 181 -12.69 -5.04 -12.93
N TRP A 182 -11.71 -5.45 -13.74
CA TRP A 182 -10.39 -4.81 -13.82
C TRP A 182 -10.52 -3.34 -14.23
N GLU A 183 -11.39 -3.03 -15.18
CA GLU A 183 -11.58 -1.68 -15.71
C GLU A 183 -12.75 -0.91 -15.04
N MET A 184 -13.32 -1.44 -13.96
CA MET A 184 -14.36 -0.74 -13.23
C MET A 184 -13.78 0.51 -12.53
N PRO A 185 -14.41 1.69 -12.71
CA PRO A 185 -13.96 2.92 -12.09
C PRO A 185 -14.35 2.99 -10.60
N PHE A 186 -13.60 3.78 -9.82
CA PHE A 186 -13.88 4.04 -8.42
C PHE A 186 -15.23 4.71 -8.20
N SER A 187 -15.67 5.56 -9.13
CA SER A 187 -17.01 6.15 -9.06
C SER A 187 -18.14 5.11 -9.05
N GLU A 188 -18.00 3.98 -9.74
CA GLU A 188 -18.97 2.87 -9.66
C GLU A 188 -18.84 2.10 -8.33
N LEU A 189 -17.61 1.89 -7.84
CA LEU A 189 -17.37 1.27 -6.52
C LEU A 189 -17.98 2.09 -5.37
N MET A 190 -17.91 3.41 -5.47
CA MET A 190 -18.47 4.33 -4.46
C MET A 190 -20.00 4.29 -4.39
N LYS A 191 -20.70 3.85 -5.45
CA LYS A 191 -22.16 3.68 -5.44
C LYS A 191 -22.60 2.48 -4.61
N THR A 192 -21.80 1.41 -4.62
CA THR A 192 -22.12 0.14 -3.96
C THR A 192 -21.55 0.05 -2.54
N SER A 193 -20.61 0.95 -2.21
CA SER A 193 -20.02 1.06 -0.88
C SER A 193 -21.09 1.56 0.11
N SER A 194 -21.58 0.64 0.94
CA SER A 194 -22.48 0.98 2.05
C SER A 194 -21.68 1.55 3.23
N SER A 195 -22.29 2.47 3.97
CA SER A 195 -21.71 3.16 5.14
C SER A 195 -21.35 2.25 6.34
N HIS A 196 -21.41 0.93 6.17
CA HIS A 196 -21.23 -0.06 7.23
C HIS A 196 -19.78 -0.49 7.47
N LEU A 197 -18.81 -0.01 6.68
CA LEU A 197 -17.37 -0.27 6.89
C LEU A 197 -16.75 0.60 7.99
N ASN A 198 -17.48 0.89 9.07
CA ASN A 198 -16.93 1.67 10.18
C ASN A 198 -15.96 0.80 11.00
N THR A 199 -14.67 0.91 10.66
CA THR A 199 -13.57 0.20 11.32
C THR A 199 -12.99 0.93 12.53
N SER A 200 -13.48 2.13 12.86
CA SER A 200 -12.95 2.96 13.95
C SER A 200 -12.92 2.23 15.30
N LEU A 201 -13.98 1.48 15.64
CA LEU A 201 -14.05 0.70 16.87
C LEU A 201 -12.94 -0.34 16.98
N LYS A 202 -12.63 -1.05 15.88
CA LYS A 202 -11.55 -2.06 15.85
C LYS A 202 -10.17 -1.43 16.02
N PHE A 203 -9.96 -0.23 15.48
CA PHE A 203 -8.71 0.50 15.65
C PHE A 203 -8.52 0.99 17.08
N GLU A 204 -9.57 1.47 17.74
CA GLU A 204 -9.50 1.89 19.15
C GLU A 204 -9.25 0.69 20.09
N GLU A 205 -9.89 -0.45 19.85
CA GLU A 205 -9.63 -1.69 20.59
C GLU A 205 -8.17 -2.14 20.43
N THR A 206 -7.64 -2.08 19.20
CA THR A 206 -6.25 -2.41 18.90
C THR A 206 -5.29 -1.45 19.61
N ALA A 207 -5.56 -0.15 19.56
CA ALA A 207 -4.77 0.87 20.24
C ALA A 207 -4.77 0.66 21.77
N ALA A 208 -5.91 0.32 22.37
CA ALA A 208 -6.02 0.02 23.79
C ALA A 208 -5.17 -1.18 24.19
N ARG A 209 -5.18 -2.25 23.38
CA ARG A 209 -4.33 -3.43 23.57
C ARG A 209 -2.84 -3.07 23.49
N LEU A 210 -2.42 -2.38 22.42
CA LEU A 210 -1.03 -1.97 22.23
C LEU A 210 -0.52 -1.08 23.39
N ASN A 211 -1.34 -0.14 23.84
CA ASN A 211 -0.99 0.71 24.99
C ASN A 211 -0.84 -0.10 26.30
N SER A 212 -1.62 -1.16 26.48
CA SER A 212 -1.50 -2.06 27.62
C SER A 212 -0.18 -2.84 27.60
N GLU A 213 0.14 -3.42 26.44
CA GLU A 213 1.39 -4.17 26.24
C GLU A 213 2.62 -3.26 26.33
N MET A 214 2.55 -2.05 25.78
CA MET A 214 3.61 -1.05 25.89
C MET A 214 3.94 -0.73 27.35
N ARG A 215 2.93 -0.56 28.21
CA ARG A 215 3.14 -0.37 29.66
C ARG A 215 3.75 -1.59 30.32
N LYS A 216 3.28 -2.79 29.97
CA LYS A 216 3.77 -4.06 30.54
C LYS A 216 5.27 -4.27 30.26
N TYR A 217 5.71 -3.95 29.05
CA TYR A 217 7.08 -4.22 28.58
C TYR A 217 7.95 -2.96 28.49
N GLN A 218 7.55 -1.86 29.13
CA GLN A 218 8.25 -0.57 29.03
C GLN A 218 9.70 -0.66 29.56
N SER A 219 9.93 -1.44 30.61
CA SER A 219 11.25 -1.61 31.24
C SER A 219 12.26 -2.38 30.38
N GLU A 220 11.79 -3.08 29.34
CA GLU A 220 12.62 -3.91 28.46
C GLU A 220 13.25 -3.09 27.32
N ILE A 221 12.70 -1.92 27.00
CA ILE A 221 13.20 -1.05 25.93
C ILE A 221 13.98 0.11 26.52
N ARG A 222 15.29 0.15 26.22
CA ARG A 222 16.20 1.20 26.71
C ARG A 222 16.74 2.09 25.59
N SER A 223 16.48 1.72 24.34
CA SER A 223 16.95 2.45 23.16
C SER A 223 15.98 2.30 22.00
N PHE A 224 16.03 3.25 21.06
CA PHE A 224 15.23 3.22 19.85
C PHE A 224 15.54 1.98 19.00
N GLU A 225 16.81 1.58 18.92
CA GLU A 225 17.27 0.42 18.16
C GLU A 225 16.68 -0.88 18.72
N GLN A 226 16.60 -1.01 20.05
CA GLN A 226 15.93 -2.14 20.70
C GLN A 226 14.43 -2.12 20.42
N ALA A 227 13.79 -0.95 20.49
CA ALA A 227 12.38 -0.81 20.14
C ALA A 227 12.14 -1.27 18.70
N PHE A 228 12.93 -0.75 17.75
CA PHE A 228 12.84 -1.11 16.33
C PHE A 228 12.99 -2.61 16.09
N VAL A 229 14.01 -3.26 16.66
CA VAL A 229 14.19 -4.72 16.51
C VAL A 229 13.05 -5.51 17.14
N ALA A 230 12.50 -5.05 18.27
CA ALA A 230 11.35 -5.67 18.91
C ALA A 230 10.07 -5.54 18.06
N GLU A 231 9.82 -4.37 17.48
CA GLU A 231 8.70 -4.15 16.56
C GLU A 231 8.85 -4.99 15.29
N VAL A 232 10.05 -5.08 14.71
CA VAL A 232 10.32 -5.97 13.57
C VAL A 232 10.02 -7.42 13.92
N ALA A 233 10.48 -7.89 15.08
CA ALA A 233 10.24 -9.26 15.52
C ALA A 233 8.74 -9.53 15.68
N GLY A 234 7.99 -8.60 16.29
CA GLY A 234 6.54 -8.71 16.44
C GLY A 234 5.81 -8.69 15.10
N SER A 235 6.18 -7.80 14.17
CA SER A 235 5.63 -7.77 12.81
C SER A 235 5.91 -9.08 12.08
N LEU A 236 7.13 -9.61 12.14
CA LEU A 236 7.48 -10.88 11.50
C LEU A 236 6.77 -12.09 12.10
N ASP A 237 6.44 -12.07 13.38
CA ASP A 237 5.65 -13.14 14.02
C ASP A 237 4.25 -13.26 13.40
N VAL A 238 3.66 -12.15 12.93
CA VAL A 238 2.38 -12.15 12.19
C VAL A 238 2.51 -12.82 10.82
N TYR A 239 3.66 -12.70 10.16
CA TYR A 239 3.91 -13.25 8.82
C TYR A 239 4.76 -14.54 8.82
N ALA A 240 4.99 -15.14 9.99
CA ALA A 240 5.87 -16.30 10.11
C ALA A 240 5.42 -17.48 9.24
N ASP A 241 4.10 -17.67 9.13
CA ASP A 241 3.52 -18.75 8.32
C ASP A 241 3.55 -18.43 6.82
N ASP A 242 3.47 -17.14 6.46
CA ASP A 242 3.68 -16.69 5.07
C ASP A 242 5.14 -16.91 4.64
N ALA A 243 6.11 -16.53 5.48
CA ALA A 243 7.53 -16.76 5.22
C ALA A 243 7.85 -18.25 5.07
N LEU A 244 7.26 -19.09 5.94
CA LEU A 244 7.38 -20.55 5.85
C LEU A 244 6.76 -21.07 4.54
N THR A 245 5.58 -20.58 4.16
CA THR A 245 4.89 -20.99 2.93
C THR A 245 5.76 -20.70 1.69
N VAL A 246 6.33 -19.49 1.60
CA VAL A 246 7.24 -19.13 0.51
C VAL A 246 8.48 -20.03 0.51
N ALA A 247 9.10 -20.27 1.66
CA ALA A 247 10.29 -21.11 1.73
C ALA A 247 10.00 -22.55 1.27
N LEU A 248 8.86 -23.12 1.67
CA LEU A 248 8.42 -24.44 1.24
C LEU A 248 8.07 -24.47 -0.26
N GLN A 249 7.54 -23.38 -0.81
CA GLN A 249 7.31 -23.26 -2.25
C GLN A 249 8.63 -23.26 -3.02
N ILE A 250 9.63 -22.48 -2.59
CA ILE A 250 10.98 -22.48 -3.18
C ILE A 250 11.61 -23.88 -3.09
N PHE A 251 11.42 -24.58 -1.97
CA PHE A 251 11.89 -25.96 -1.79
C PHE A 251 11.23 -26.92 -2.80
N ALA A 252 9.92 -26.80 -2.99
CA ALA A 252 9.18 -27.62 -3.97
C ALA A 252 9.57 -27.32 -5.42
N GLU A 253 9.76 -26.06 -5.78
CA GLU A 253 10.21 -25.63 -7.12
C GLU A 253 11.61 -26.16 -7.46
N ARG A 254 12.45 -26.44 -6.45
CA ARG A 254 13.76 -27.09 -6.62
C ARG A 254 13.67 -28.62 -6.74
N GLY A 255 12.46 -29.17 -6.83
CA GLY A 255 12.21 -30.60 -7.05
C GLY A 255 12.12 -31.42 -5.76
N HIS A 256 12.11 -30.79 -4.58
CA HIS A 256 11.96 -31.51 -3.32
C HIS A 256 10.49 -31.70 -2.94
N GLN A 257 10.17 -32.82 -2.28
CA GLN A 257 8.79 -33.09 -1.85
C GLN A 257 8.56 -32.58 -0.43
N ARG A 258 7.48 -31.82 -0.21
CA ARG A 258 7.13 -31.30 1.13
C ARG A 258 6.93 -32.41 2.17
N ASP A 259 6.38 -33.55 1.75
CA ASP A 259 6.13 -34.70 2.62
C ASP A 259 7.41 -35.38 3.13
N SER A 260 8.58 -34.98 2.62
CA SER A 260 9.88 -35.41 3.14
C SER A 260 10.30 -34.70 4.44
N LEU A 261 9.60 -33.64 4.85
CA LEU A 261 9.89 -32.90 6.08
C LEU A 261 8.98 -33.34 7.22
N SER A 262 9.58 -33.67 8.36
CA SER A 262 8.89 -33.87 9.63
C SER A 262 8.30 -32.56 10.17
N GLY A 263 7.33 -32.68 11.08
CA GLY A 263 6.75 -31.52 11.76
C GLY A 263 7.78 -30.71 12.56
N GLU A 264 8.77 -31.38 13.15
CA GLU A 264 9.85 -30.72 13.89
C GLU A 264 10.76 -29.90 12.96
N GLU A 265 11.10 -30.43 11.79
CA GLU A 265 11.90 -29.71 10.79
C GLU A 265 11.18 -28.46 10.27
N VAL A 266 9.87 -28.55 10.07
CA VAL A 266 9.04 -27.40 9.67
C VAL A 266 9.03 -26.31 10.75
N LEU A 267 8.89 -26.69 12.02
CA LEU A 267 8.95 -25.75 13.14
C LEU A 267 10.35 -25.13 13.30
N HIS A 268 11.40 -25.93 13.11
CA HIS A 268 12.78 -25.46 13.15
C HIS A 268 13.06 -24.46 12.02
N LEU A 269 12.59 -24.76 10.79
CA LEU A 269 12.70 -23.85 9.65
C LEU A 269 12.00 -22.52 9.93
N ARG A 270 10.77 -22.56 10.48
CA ARG A 270 10.02 -21.34 10.87
C ARG A 270 10.81 -20.48 11.84
N SER A 271 11.38 -21.07 12.90
CA SER A 271 12.21 -20.36 13.88
C SER A 271 13.49 -19.79 13.26
N THR A 272 14.11 -20.54 12.35
CA THR A 272 15.34 -20.14 11.66
C THR A 272 15.08 -18.95 10.73
N LEU A 273 14.01 -18.99 9.92
CA LEU A 273 13.61 -17.90 9.03
C LEU A 273 13.34 -16.61 9.81
N ARG A 274 12.58 -16.71 10.91
CA ARG A 274 12.32 -15.59 11.80
C ARG A 274 13.62 -14.98 12.33
N THR A 275 14.51 -15.80 12.86
CA THR A 275 15.80 -15.35 13.41
C THR A 275 16.67 -14.69 12.34
N LEU A 276 16.70 -15.26 11.14
CA LEU A 276 17.42 -14.70 9.99
C LEU A 276 16.88 -13.31 9.62
N LEU A 277 15.57 -13.17 9.49
CA LEU A 277 14.92 -11.91 9.11
C LEU A 277 15.15 -10.83 10.17
N VAL A 278 14.93 -11.14 11.46
CA VAL A 278 15.18 -10.19 12.56
C VAL A 278 16.64 -9.74 12.56
N ASN A 279 17.60 -10.67 12.39
CA ASN A 279 19.01 -10.32 12.32
C ASN A 279 19.35 -9.50 11.07
N ALA A 280 18.68 -9.73 9.93
CA ALA A 280 18.87 -8.91 8.74
C ALA A 280 18.47 -7.45 8.99
N PHE A 281 17.33 -7.21 9.64
CA PHE A 281 16.91 -5.85 10.04
C PHE A 281 17.85 -5.22 11.06
N ARG A 282 18.33 -6.00 12.03
CA ARG A 282 19.26 -5.52 13.05
C ARG A 282 20.63 -5.13 12.47
N LEU A 283 21.18 -5.96 11.58
CA LEU A 283 22.55 -5.82 11.07
C LEU A 283 22.65 -4.95 9.82
N ALA A 284 21.59 -4.91 9.00
CA ALA A 284 21.57 -4.18 7.74
C ALA A 284 20.27 -3.39 7.51
N PRO A 285 19.86 -2.51 8.45
CA PRO A 285 18.54 -1.85 8.43
C PRO A 285 18.27 -1.09 7.13
N LEU A 286 19.25 -0.35 6.59
CA LEU A 286 19.07 0.42 5.35
C LEU A 286 18.94 -0.46 4.10
N LYS A 287 19.54 -1.65 4.09
CA LYS A 287 19.30 -2.64 3.01
C LYS A 287 17.89 -3.21 3.14
N MET A 288 17.47 -3.49 4.37
CA MET A 288 16.11 -3.99 4.63
C MET A 288 15.04 -2.94 4.34
N ALA A 289 15.31 -1.64 4.50
CA ALA A 289 14.40 -0.59 4.06
C ALA A 289 14.06 -0.70 2.57
N LYS A 290 15.03 -1.06 1.72
CA LYS A 290 14.80 -1.27 0.29
C LYS A 290 14.11 -2.59 -0.02
N ARG A 291 14.46 -3.67 0.68
CA ARG A 291 13.92 -5.02 0.39
C ARG A 291 12.56 -5.27 1.00
N MET A 292 12.28 -4.67 2.15
CA MET A 292 11.09 -4.88 2.94
C MET A 292 10.56 -3.55 3.51
N PRO A 293 10.21 -2.58 2.62
CA PRO A 293 9.79 -1.24 3.02
C PRO A 293 8.59 -1.22 3.95
N THR A 294 7.59 -2.09 3.75
CA THR A 294 6.40 -2.16 4.61
C THR A 294 6.80 -2.45 6.05
N PHE A 295 7.55 -3.53 6.27
CA PHE A 295 8.02 -3.89 7.61
C PHE A 295 8.92 -2.81 8.21
N PHE A 296 9.84 -2.26 7.41
CA PHE A 296 10.76 -1.23 7.89
C PHE A 296 10.01 0.01 8.38
N ILE A 297 9.12 0.57 7.55
CA ILE A 297 8.38 1.81 7.86
C ILE A 297 7.44 1.58 9.05
N HIS A 298 6.72 0.46 9.04
CA HIS A 298 5.79 0.09 10.12
C HIS A 298 6.53 -0.01 11.46
N SER A 299 7.61 -0.81 11.51
CA SER A 299 8.37 -1.02 12.75
C SER A 299 9.12 0.24 13.21
N MET A 300 9.66 1.05 12.30
CA MET A 300 10.28 2.34 12.65
C MET A 300 9.26 3.31 13.26
N SER A 301 8.06 3.36 12.69
CA SER A 301 6.99 4.23 13.17
C SER A 301 6.54 3.80 14.56
N HIS A 302 6.23 2.51 14.74
CA HIS A 302 5.88 1.92 16.04
C HIS A 302 6.96 2.15 17.10
N ALA A 303 8.23 1.95 16.76
CA ALA A 303 9.36 2.19 17.66
C ALA A 303 9.45 3.66 18.12
N GLY A 304 9.15 4.60 17.23
CA GLY A 304 9.13 6.04 17.52
C GLY A 304 8.08 6.44 18.56
N ILE A 305 6.96 5.73 18.64
CA ILE A 305 5.96 5.94 19.69
C ILE A 305 6.39 5.24 20.96
N ARG A 306 6.85 4.00 20.84
CA ARG A 306 7.16 3.15 21.99
C ARG A 306 8.31 3.71 22.84
N ILE A 307 9.25 4.45 22.24
CA ILE A 307 10.33 5.11 22.97
C ILE A 307 9.86 6.36 23.73
N ASP A 308 8.78 6.99 23.28
CA ASP A 308 8.19 8.16 23.93
C ASP A 308 7.09 7.69 24.89
N ALA A 309 7.47 7.48 26.16
CA ALA A 309 6.58 7.00 27.21
C ALA A 309 5.31 7.84 27.41
N GLN A 310 5.28 9.10 26.95
CA GLN A 310 4.11 9.97 27.06
C GLN A 310 3.14 9.81 25.90
N ARG A 311 3.61 9.34 24.74
CA ARG A 311 2.74 9.06 23.59
C ARG A 311 1.95 7.78 23.81
N LYS A 312 0.75 7.75 23.22
CA LYS A 312 -0.15 6.61 23.23
C LYS A 312 -0.65 6.36 21.82
N PHE A 313 -0.85 5.10 21.49
CA PHE A 313 -1.60 4.74 20.30
C PHE A 313 -3.05 5.19 20.46
N THR A 314 -3.63 5.73 19.39
CA THR A 314 -5.07 5.95 19.23
C THR A 314 -5.50 5.29 17.93
N GLY A 315 -6.81 5.06 17.75
CA GLY A 315 -7.29 4.46 16.52
C GLY A 315 -6.98 5.29 15.28
N ASN A 316 -7.08 6.63 15.38
CA ASN A 316 -6.64 7.55 14.32
C ASN A 316 -5.16 7.42 14.04
N PHE A 317 -4.34 7.38 15.09
CA PHE A 317 -2.89 7.30 14.92
C PHE A 317 -2.48 5.99 14.21
N LEU A 318 -3.10 4.85 14.53
CA LEU A 318 -2.85 3.59 13.81
C LEU A 318 -3.21 3.70 12.32
N ARG A 319 -4.26 4.43 12.00
CA ARG A 319 -4.65 4.71 10.61
C ARG A 319 -3.63 5.61 9.91
N ASP A 320 -3.12 6.63 10.58
CA ASP A 320 -2.06 7.49 10.06
C ASP A 320 -0.77 6.68 9.77
N LEU A 321 -0.47 5.65 10.58
CA LEU A 321 0.65 4.74 10.29
C LEU A 321 0.45 3.92 9.00
N HIS A 322 -0.78 3.50 8.72
CA HIS A 322 -1.10 2.83 7.44
C HIS A 322 -0.91 3.78 6.26
N HIS A 323 -1.29 5.07 6.40
CA HIS A 323 -0.97 6.09 5.39
C HIS A 323 0.55 6.25 5.19
N GLY A 324 1.32 6.35 6.27
CA GLY A 324 2.78 6.47 6.21
C GLY A 324 3.45 5.29 5.51
N THR A 325 3.01 4.08 5.82
CA THR A 325 3.52 2.83 5.23
C THR A 325 3.15 2.71 3.75
N ALA A 326 1.94 3.13 3.37
CA ALA A 326 1.50 3.14 1.98
C ALA A 326 2.19 4.23 1.13
N GLY A 327 2.49 5.38 1.72
CA GLY A 327 3.06 6.52 1.03
C GLY A 327 4.57 6.39 0.79
N VAL A 328 5.36 6.50 1.86
CA VAL A 328 6.80 6.76 1.79
C VAL A 328 7.58 5.66 1.05
N GLY A 329 7.15 4.41 1.21
CA GLY A 329 7.86 3.25 0.66
C GLY A 329 7.70 3.03 -0.84
N TYR A 330 6.79 3.72 -1.53
CA TYR A 330 6.42 3.38 -2.93
C TYR A 330 6.17 4.60 -3.83
N HIS A 331 6.17 5.80 -3.26
CA HIS A 331 5.82 7.03 -3.96
C HIS A 331 7.02 7.98 -4.08
N ASP A 332 6.95 8.90 -5.03
CA ASP A 332 7.96 9.93 -5.25
C ASP A 332 7.67 11.21 -4.44
N LEU A 333 6.44 11.36 -3.92
CA LEU A 333 6.00 12.44 -3.05
C LEU A 333 4.82 11.96 -2.22
N MET A 334 4.78 12.33 -0.93
CA MET A 334 3.66 12.07 -0.03
C MET A 334 3.08 13.39 0.48
N LEU A 335 1.79 13.61 0.22
CA LEU A 335 1.04 14.75 0.74
C LEU A 335 0.17 14.29 1.91
N THR A 336 0.34 14.91 3.09
CA THR A 336 -0.31 14.47 4.33
C THR A 336 -0.56 15.62 5.33
N GLU A 337 -1.18 15.39 6.47
CA GLU A 337 -1.25 16.34 7.57
C GLU A 337 0.08 16.51 8.33
N ASN A 338 0.22 17.64 9.04
CA ASN A 338 1.48 17.99 9.70
C ASN A 338 1.90 16.99 10.80
N PRO A 339 1.00 16.47 11.65
CA PRO A 339 1.34 15.41 12.61
C PRO A 339 2.07 14.21 11.99
N LEU A 340 1.52 13.57 10.95
CA LEU A 340 2.17 12.43 10.29
C LEU A 340 3.44 12.85 9.56
N ARG A 341 3.46 14.02 8.90
CA ARG A 341 4.69 14.58 8.32
C ARG A 341 5.81 14.69 9.37
N VAL A 342 5.52 15.28 10.53
CA VAL A 342 6.50 15.41 11.62
C VAL A 342 6.98 14.04 12.07
N LEU A 343 6.09 13.08 12.28
CA LEU A 343 6.46 11.73 12.66
C LEU A 343 7.46 11.13 11.67
N LEU A 344 7.08 11.07 10.38
CA LEU A 344 7.85 10.39 9.34
C LEU A 344 9.20 11.06 9.04
N THR A 345 9.32 12.38 9.24
CA THR A 345 10.52 13.16 8.91
C THR A 345 11.45 13.42 10.11
N SER A 346 10.98 13.17 11.33
CA SER A 346 11.71 13.58 12.54
C SER A 346 12.79 12.58 12.98
N GLY A 347 13.81 13.14 13.64
CA GLY A 347 14.76 12.40 14.48
C GLY A 347 15.38 11.18 13.81
N LYS A 348 15.27 10.02 14.48
CA LYS A 348 15.81 8.74 14.00
C LYS A 348 14.96 8.07 12.91
N LEU A 349 13.72 8.52 12.69
CA LEU A 349 12.85 7.95 11.66
C LEU A 349 13.35 8.38 10.28
N ALA A 350 13.37 9.69 10.01
CA ALA A 350 13.88 10.31 8.78
C ALA A 350 13.54 9.49 7.52
N LEU A 351 12.30 9.01 7.43
CA LEU A 351 11.85 8.06 6.42
C LEU A 351 11.78 8.73 5.05
N ASP A 352 11.47 10.03 5.02
CA ASP A 352 11.55 10.87 3.83
C ASP A 352 12.93 10.79 3.16
N LYS A 353 13.99 10.87 3.96
CA LYS A 353 15.38 10.79 3.48
C LYS A 353 15.77 9.37 3.14
N THR A 354 15.37 8.40 3.97
CA THR A 354 15.68 6.97 3.78
C THR A 354 15.15 6.46 2.45
N PHE A 355 13.95 6.90 2.07
CA PHE A 355 13.28 6.47 0.83
C PHE A 355 13.40 7.48 -0.31
N GLY A 356 13.97 8.67 -0.07
CA GLY A 356 14.02 9.74 -1.07
C GLY A 356 12.63 10.25 -1.48
N CYS A 357 11.66 10.17 -0.58
CA CYS A 357 10.27 10.54 -0.79
C CYS A 357 9.95 11.76 0.09
N PRO A 358 9.89 12.99 -0.47
CA PRO A 358 9.49 14.16 0.29
C PRO A 358 8.10 13.96 0.90
N VAL A 359 7.96 14.30 2.18
CA VAL A 359 6.68 14.28 2.90
C VAL A 359 6.28 15.70 3.22
N VAL A 360 5.13 16.14 2.69
CA VAL A 360 4.71 17.54 2.69
C VAL A 360 3.32 17.67 3.29
N SER A 361 3.14 18.69 4.13
CA SER A 361 1.83 18.96 4.74
C SER A 361 1.21 20.31 4.46
N ASP A 362 1.99 21.22 3.89
CA ASP A 362 1.57 22.56 3.49
C ASP A 362 1.25 22.58 1.99
N GLU A 363 0.15 23.23 1.63
CA GLU A 363 -0.39 23.20 0.28
C GLU A 363 0.47 24.00 -0.72
N VAL A 364 1.17 25.04 -0.27
CA VAL A 364 2.10 25.82 -1.10
C VAL A 364 3.37 25.02 -1.39
N GLU A 365 3.92 24.36 -0.37
CA GLU A 365 5.04 23.45 -0.57
C GLU A 365 4.65 22.26 -1.46
N ALA A 366 3.41 21.77 -1.36
CA ALA A 366 2.93 20.68 -2.20
C ALA A 366 2.95 21.08 -3.69
N LEU A 367 2.48 22.28 -4.03
CA LEU A 367 2.57 22.83 -5.40
C LEU A 367 4.02 22.93 -5.88
N ARG A 368 4.92 23.42 -5.02
CA ARG A 368 6.34 23.55 -5.34
C ARG A 368 6.98 22.20 -5.64
N GLN A 369 6.73 21.20 -4.81
CA GLN A 369 7.27 19.85 -4.99
C GLN A 369 6.68 19.16 -6.22
N LEU A 370 5.38 19.35 -6.48
CA LEU A 370 4.73 18.86 -7.69
C LEU A 370 5.35 19.47 -8.95
N GLY A 371 5.55 20.79 -8.98
CA GLY A 371 6.22 21.48 -10.09
C GLY A 371 7.64 20.97 -10.34
N ARG A 372 8.43 20.76 -9.27
CA ARG A 372 9.78 20.17 -9.36
C ARG A 372 9.77 18.77 -9.95
N LEU A 373 8.85 17.90 -9.51
CA LEU A 373 8.73 16.53 -10.03
C LEU A 373 8.33 16.49 -11.51
N LEU A 374 7.58 17.50 -11.96
CA LEU A 374 7.16 17.67 -13.35
C LEU A 374 8.16 18.43 -14.22
N GLY A 375 9.29 18.87 -13.65
CA GLY A 375 10.33 19.60 -14.38
C GLY A 375 9.95 21.03 -14.77
N GLN A 376 8.98 21.64 -14.08
CA GLN A 376 8.61 23.04 -14.26
C GLN A 376 9.69 23.94 -13.64
N GLN A 377 10.08 25.03 -14.31
CA GLN A 377 11.06 25.98 -13.77
C GLN A 377 10.45 26.75 -12.60
N GLU A 378 11.28 27.15 -11.61
CA GLU A 378 10.80 27.90 -10.42
C GLU A 378 10.11 29.24 -10.78
N SER A 379 10.28 29.74 -12.00
CA SER A 379 9.58 30.92 -12.54
C SER A 379 8.11 30.72 -12.91
N ASP A 380 7.63 29.48 -13.06
CA ASP A 380 6.24 29.15 -13.42
C ASP A 380 5.35 28.90 -12.19
N VAL A 381 5.95 28.87 -10.99
CA VAL A 381 5.21 28.77 -9.73
C VAL A 381 4.73 30.16 -9.36
N VAL A 382 3.42 30.40 -9.48
CA VAL A 382 2.75 31.68 -9.21
C VAL A 382 3.32 32.33 -7.93
N PRO A 383 3.77 33.60 -7.98
CA PRO A 383 4.34 34.26 -6.81
C PRO A 383 3.29 34.34 -5.70
N LEU A 384 3.68 33.90 -4.51
CA LEU A 384 2.92 34.12 -3.28
C LEU A 384 2.66 35.61 -3.11
N LYS A 385 1.40 36.05 -3.26
CA LYS A 385 0.99 37.35 -2.69
C LYS A 385 1.05 37.19 -1.18
N LYS A 386 1.97 37.94 -0.56
CA LYS A 386 2.13 38.06 0.89
C LYS A 386 0.86 38.49 1.58
#